data_AF-J9EQX8-F1
#
_entry.id   AF-J9EQX8-F1
#
_cell.length_a   1.000
_cell.length_b   1.000
_cell.length_c   1.000
_cell.angle_alpha   90.00
_cell.angle_beta   90.00
_cell.angle_gamma   90.00
#
_symmetry.space_group_name_H-M   'P 1'
#
loop_
_entity.id
_entity.type
_entity.pdbx_description
1 polymer ?
#
loop_
_entity_poly.entity_id
_entity_poly.type
_entity_poly.pdbx_seq_one_letter_code
_entity_poly.pdbx_strand_id
1 'polypeptide(L)'
;MCLEKPVCGDYVVEEEIDKDLSFGCNSPYKFTRLKLCLWLAKTILIDCCSRLQDGFEKSCLTCRLVLLWQNLLKEPAVELEKILNTLEHVRVGRVSVAAVTEAFLEKMYAHLLYNQISRAEICLNSALTAIGLKIETVGVLGKRTRFQEKFIPQLIVRAVGGDYLEDDDARENESAVPPNVLLHDDSLLENVHAAEMDVSTSHAKLSALSLACMLASGVLERKIQSTEDLVVEKCCSLLDEIISQRRSWAVQASALLQRSEFDKISMRRVERACMQMESLSKLVNNVENNEVDESSLRKRLKLLLASGMKPFWYVNLVHAEILRSIGCTAEALVIFEKQENWDNVIDCYQSLGQLEKAEGLVRDLLAKNENESMYWCLLGDILHEPTAYEKAIEVSNGRSFRAHRSLGLLMLHRKHYCISYRHLKRSLELQPIS
;
A
#
# COMPACT_ATOMS: atom_id res chain seq x y z
N MET A 1 34.42 -3.22 5.95
CA MET A 1 35.25 -1.99 6.04
C MET A 1 34.34 -0.89 6.56
N CYS A 2 34.58 -0.41 7.78
CA CYS A 2 33.74 0.58 8.46
C CYS A 2 33.81 1.91 7.69
N LEU A 3 32.69 2.36 7.13
CA LEU A 3 32.55 3.67 6.52
C LEU A 3 32.11 4.65 7.60
N GLU A 4 33.07 5.40 8.14
CA GLU A 4 32.80 6.62 8.90
C GLU A 4 32.19 7.66 7.96
N LYS A 5 31.03 8.20 8.33
CA LYS A 5 30.28 9.21 7.58
C LYS A 5 30.94 10.60 7.69
N PRO A 6 30.99 11.42 6.63
CA PRO A 6 31.26 12.85 6.74
C PRO A 6 29.97 13.61 7.13
N VAL A 7 29.84 13.96 8.40
CA VAL A 7 28.58 14.39 9.07
C VAL A 7 28.08 15.81 8.70
N CYS A 8 28.69 16.56 7.77
CA CYS A 8 28.28 17.95 7.50
C CYS A 8 27.91 18.28 6.05
N GLY A 9 28.33 17.49 5.06
CA GLY A 9 28.01 17.70 3.65
C GLY A 9 26.74 16.96 3.19
N ASP A 10 26.52 15.76 3.72
CA ASP A 10 25.39 14.90 3.31
C ASP A 10 24.03 15.48 3.73
N TYR A 11 23.96 16.18 4.89
CA TYR A 11 22.72 16.74 5.41
C TYR A 11 22.16 17.90 4.58
N VAL A 12 23.04 18.76 4.03
CA VAL A 12 22.62 19.92 3.20
C VAL A 12 22.00 19.43 1.89
N VAL A 13 22.60 18.40 1.29
CA VAL A 13 22.09 17.78 0.05
C VAL A 13 20.76 17.06 0.32
N GLU A 14 20.60 16.42 1.49
CA GLU A 14 19.36 15.73 1.84
C GLU A 14 18.18 16.70 2.06
N GLU A 15 18.42 17.85 2.72
CA GLU A 15 17.39 18.89 2.88
C GLU A 15 16.97 19.52 1.55
N GLU A 16 17.91 19.74 0.62
CA GLU A 16 17.62 20.24 -0.72
C GLU A 16 16.82 19.22 -1.54
N ILE A 17 17.20 17.93 -1.47
CA ILE A 17 16.45 16.85 -2.10
C ILE A 17 15.02 16.76 -1.54
N ASP A 18 14.88 16.84 -0.21
CA ASP A 18 13.56 16.81 0.43
C ASP A 18 12.69 17.99 -0.01
N LYS A 19 13.27 19.20 -0.11
CA LYS A 19 12.55 20.37 -0.64
C LYS A 19 12.12 20.18 -2.10
N ASP A 20 13.00 19.67 -2.95
CA ASP A 20 12.73 19.45 -4.37
C ASP A 20 11.70 18.34 -4.64
N LEU A 21 11.61 17.36 -3.74
CA LEU A 21 10.64 16.27 -3.81
C LEU A 21 9.34 16.56 -3.04
N SER A 22 9.24 17.71 -2.36
CA SER A 22 8.06 18.12 -1.61
C SER A 22 7.10 18.98 -2.45
N PHE A 23 5.81 18.89 -2.13
CA PHE A 23 4.77 19.78 -2.66
C PHE A 23 4.11 20.54 -1.50
N GLY A 24 4.60 21.75 -1.20
CA GLY A 24 4.10 22.54 -0.09
C GLY A 24 4.33 21.86 1.27
N CYS A 25 3.26 21.46 1.96
CA CYS A 25 3.32 20.74 3.24
C CYS A 25 3.42 19.21 3.08
N ASN A 26 3.33 18.71 1.85
CA ASN A 26 3.42 17.28 1.55
C ASN A 26 4.87 16.93 1.25
N SER A 27 5.58 16.42 2.27
CA SER A 27 6.99 16.08 2.20
C SER A 27 7.23 14.58 2.05
N PRO A 28 8.37 14.17 1.46
CA PRO A 28 8.75 12.77 1.38
C PRO A 28 8.85 12.11 2.75
N TYR A 29 8.52 10.82 2.80
CA TYR A 29 8.66 10.02 4.01
C TYR A 29 10.10 10.06 4.53
N LYS A 30 10.25 10.45 5.81
CA LYS A 30 11.54 10.73 6.45
C LYS A 30 12.55 9.60 6.32
N PHE A 31 12.13 8.35 6.57
CA PHE A 31 13.01 7.18 6.59
C PHE A 31 13.19 6.51 5.22
N THR A 32 12.88 7.23 4.14
CA THR A 32 13.11 6.75 2.78
C THR A 32 14.61 6.55 2.54
N ARG A 33 14.94 5.39 1.99
CA ARG A 33 16.31 5.06 1.59
C ARG A 33 16.52 5.51 0.15
N LEU A 34 17.73 5.99 -0.17
CA LEU A 34 18.16 6.30 -1.54
C LEU A 34 17.32 7.39 -2.24
N LYS A 35 16.86 8.42 -1.52
CA LYS A 35 16.14 9.58 -2.11
C LYS A 35 16.90 10.22 -3.27
N LEU A 36 18.24 10.24 -3.19
CA LEU A 36 19.13 10.72 -4.25
C LEU A 36 18.88 10.05 -5.60
N CYS A 37 18.63 8.74 -5.64
CA CYS A 37 18.38 8.03 -6.91
C CYS A 37 17.09 8.50 -7.57
N LEU A 38 16.04 8.76 -6.77
CA LEU A 38 14.78 9.29 -7.27
C LEU A 38 14.93 10.74 -7.74
N TRP A 39 15.66 11.56 -6.98
CA TRP A 39 15.95 12.94 -7.36
C TRP A 39 16.72 13.01 -8.68
N LEU A 40 17.76 12.18 -8.86
CA LEU A 40 18.47 12.07 -10.14
C LEU A 40 17.53 11.63 -11.28
N ALA A 41 16.65 10.67 -11.04
CA ALA A 41 15.66 10.24 -12.03
C ALA A 41 14.70 11.38 -12.39
N LYS A 42 14.24 12.19 -11.42
CA LYS A 42 13.48 13.43 -11.67
C LYS A 42 14.27 14.40 -12.54
N THR A 43 15.52 14.69 -12.20
CA THR A 43 16.36 15.63 -12.96
C THR A 43 16.54 15.18 -14.42
N ILE A 44 16.71 13.88 -14.64
CA ILE A 44 16.89 13.33 -15.99
C ILE A 44 15.57 13.33 -16.77
N LEU A 45 14.50 12.79 -16.20
CA LEU A 45 13.25 12.50 -16.93
C LEU A 45 12.33 13.72 -17.04
N ILE A 46 12.36 14.63 -16.06
CA ILE A 46 11.49 15.81 -15.99
C ILE A 46 12.29 17.07 -16.34
N ASP A 47 13.35 17.37 -15.59
CA ASP A 47 14.04 18.66 -15.73
C ASP A 47 14.85 18.73 -17.05
N CYS A 48 15.44 17.60 -17.47
CA CYS A 48 16.16 17.45 -18.74
C CYS A 48 15.32 16.83 -19.86
N CYS A 49 13.98 16.84 -19.76
CA CYS A 49 13.10 16.13 -20.68
C CYS A 49 13.30 16.49 -22.17
N SER A 50 13.71 17.72 -22.48
CA SER A 50 13.98 18.20 -23.85
C SER A 50 15.19 17.54 -24.51
N ARG A 51 16.09 16.93 -23.71
CA ARG A 51 17.29 16.24 -24.20
C ARG A 51 17.04 14.76 -24.51
N LEU A 52 15.88 14.23 -24.13
CA LEU A 52 15.50 12.84 -24.32
C LEU A 52 14.49 12.72 -25.45
N GLN A 53 14.75 11.81 -26.39
CA GLN A 53 13.78 11.49 -27.44
C GLN A 53 12.47 11.00 -26.83
N ASP A 54 11.35 11.53 -27.32
CA ASP A 54 10.04 11.04 -26.93
C ASP A 54 9.83 9.64 -27.47
N GLY A 55 9.43 8.72 -26.59
CA GLY A 55 9.31 7.31 -26.90
C GLY A 55 8.72 6.51 -25.75
N PHE A 56 8.40 5.25 -26.05
CA PHE A 56 7.79 4.33 -25.10
C PHE A 56 8.60 4.18 -23.80
N GLU A 57 9.92 4.02 -23.91
CA GLU A 57 10.81 3.85 -22.76
C GLU A 57 10.79 5.06 -21.83
N LYS A 58 10.89 6.28 -22.39
CA LYS A 58 10.79 7.53 -21.62
C LYS A 58 9.45 7.59 -20.88
N SER A 59 8.34 7.33 -21.57
CA SER A 59 7.00 7.33 -20.95
C SER A 59 6.87 6.32 -19.81
N CYS A 60 7.41 5.10 -19.99
CA CYS A 60 7.39 4.08 -18.94
C CYS A 60 8.24 4.49 -17.73
N LEU A 61 9.46 4.97 -17.96
CA LEU A 61 10.34 5.42 -16.88
C LEU A 61 9.75 6.61 -16.13
N THR A 62 9.12 7.56 -16.82
CA THR A 62 8.41 8.67 -16.17
C THR A 62 7.20 8.18 -15.37
N CYS A 63 6.47 7.18 -15.85
CA CYS A 63 5.38 6.56 -15.08
C CYS A 63 5.90 5.91 -13.79
N ARG A 64 7.02 5.17 -13.86
CA ARG A 64 7.69 4.56 -12.69
C ARG A 64 8.15 5.61 -11.70
N LEU A 65 8.73 6.70 -12.20
CA LEU A 65 9.14 7.85 -11.38
C LEU A 65 7.93 8.43 -10.64
N VAL A 66 6.83 8.72 -11.33
CA VAL A 66 5.61 9.27 -10.71
C VAL A 66 5.05 8.33 -9.65
N LEU A 67 4.98 7.02 -9.92
CA LEU A 67 4.55 6.01 -8.95
C LEU A 67 5.40 6.02 -7.67
N LEU A 68 6.72 5.98 -7.83
CA LEU A 68 7.65 5.95 -6.70
C LEU A 68 7.61 7.26 -5.93
N TRP A 69 7.57 8.39 -6.64
CA TRP A 69 7.50 9.71 -6.02
C TRP A 69 6.21 9.90 -5.25
N GLN A 70 5.06 9.51 -5.83
CA GLN A 70 3.78 9.60 -5.13
C GLN A 70 3.72 8.70 -3.88
N ASN A 71 4.37 7.52 -3.90
CA ASN A 71 4.42 6.64 -2.72
C ASN A 71 5.23 7.22 -1.54
N LEU A 72 6.11 8.20 -1.78
CA LEU A 72 6.85 8.90 -0.73
C LEU A 72 6.01 9.93 0.00
N LEU A 73 4.97 10.43 -0.65
CA LEU A 73 4.12 11.50 -0.19
C LEU A 73 2.93 10.94 0.58
N LYS A 74 2.45 11.68 1.57
CA LYS A 74 1.27 11.27 2.36
C LYS A 74 -0.02 11.48 1.58
N GLU A 75 -0.09 12.56 0.81
CA GLU A 75 -1.26 12.96 0.03
C GLU A 75 -0.98 12.91 -1.49
N PRO A 76 -2.01 12.68 -2.33
CA PRO A 76 -1.85 12.73 -3.78
C PRO A 76 -1.49 14.15 -4.25
N ALA A 77 -0.37 14.27 -4.98
CA ALA A 77 0.11 15.54 -5.51
C ALA A 77 -0.46 15.83 -6.91
N VAL A 78 -1.14 16.97 -7.06
CA VAL A 78 -1.81 17.37 -8.31
C VAL A 78 -0.82 17.58 -9.45
N GLU A 79 0.39 18.03 -9.14
CA GLU A 79 1.50 18.22 -10.09
C GLU A 79 1.91 16.89 -10.71
N LEU A 80 2.03 15.83 -9.91
CA LEU A 80 2.38 14.49 -10.37
C LEU A 80 1.23 13.86 -11.18
N GLU A 81 -0.02 14.13 -10.79
CA GLU A 81 -1.20 13.73 -11.57
C GLU A 81 -1.17 14.34 -12.97
N LYS A 82 -0.83 15.62 -13.10
CA LYS A 82 -0.70 16.29 -14.39
C LYS A 82 0.37 15.63 -15.27
N ILE A 83 1.53 15.30 -14.69
CA ILE A 83 2.61 14.60 -15.41
C ILE A 83 2.13 13.23 -15.88
N LEU A 84 1.44 12.46 -15.02
CA LEU A 84 0.89 11.16 -15.41
C LEU A 84 -0.09 11.28 -16.59
N ASN A 85 -0.92 12.32 -16.56
CA ASN A 85 -1.96 12.55 -17.57
C ASN A 85 -1.41 13.00 -18.93
N THR A 86 -0.20 13.56 -19.00
CA THR A 86 0.44 13.95 -20.26
C THR A 86 1.20 12.81 -20.93
N LEU A 87 1.44 11.68 -20.23
CA LEU A 87 2.14 10.54 -20.80
C LEU A 87 1.35 9.92 -21.95
N GLU A 88 2.00 9.81 -23.11
CA GLU A 88 1.43 9.26 -24.33
C GLU A 88 0.80 7.88 -24.14
N HIS A 89 -0.10 7.51 -25.06
CA HIS A 89 -0.65 6.17 -25.13
C HIS A 89 0.46 5.18 -25.52
N VAL A 90 0.63 4.15 -24.69
CA VAL A 90 1.51 3.01 -24.97
C VAL A 90 1.07 2.37 -26.30
N ARG A 91 1.96 2.36 -27.31
CA ARG A 91 1.73 1.71 -28.60
C ARG A 91 2.52 0.41 -28.69
N VAL A 92 1.82 -0.69 -29.01
CA VAL A 92 2.33 -2.07 -29.01
C VAL A 92 3.36 -2.38 -30.12
N GLY A 93 3.50 -1.51 -31.13
CA GLY A 93 4.06 -1.88 -32.43
C GLY A 93 5.56 -2.26 -32.53
N ARG A 94 6.39 -2.09 -31.49
CA ARG A 94 7.84 -2.43 -31.54
C ARG A 94 8.39 -3.11 -30.27
N VAL A 95 7.54 -3.42 -29.29
CA VAL A 95 7.95 -3.81 -27.94
C VAL A 95 7.42 -5.20 -27.61
N SER A 96 8.15 -5.99 -26.81
CA SER A 96 7.69 -7.29 -26.32
C SER A 96 6.36 -7.17 -25.59
N VAL A 97 5.48 -8.16 -25.75
CA VAL A 97 4.18 -8.23 -25.04
C VAL A 97 4.36 -8.08 -23.53
N ALA A 98 5.38 -8.73 -22.95
CA ALA A 98 5.67 -8.64 -21.52
C ALA A 98 5.90 -7.20 -21.03
N ALA A 99 6.82 -6.46 -21.66
CA ALA A 99 7.12 -5.08 -21.27
C ALA A 99 5.94 -4.11 -21.50
N VAL A 100 5.13 -4.35 -22.53
CA VAL A 100 3.90 -3.57 -22.76
C VAL A 100 2.88 -3.80 -21.65
N THR A 101 2.65 -5.05 -21.26
CA THR A 101 1.73 -5.39 -20.17
C THR A 101 2.23 -4.83 -18.83
N GLU A 102 3.53 -4.97 -18.52
CA GLU A 102 4.11 -4.36 -17.32
C GLU A 102 3.86 -2.85 -17.27
N ALA A 103 4.10 -2.15 -18.38
CA ALA A 103 3.85 -0.71 -18.47
C ALA A 103 2.37 -0.35 -18.27
N PHE A 104 1.44 -1.15 -18.82
CA PHE A 104 0.01 -0.94 -18.58
C PHE A 104 -0.40 -1.18 -17.13
N LEU A 105 0.14 -2.20 -16.47
CA LEU A 105 -0.11 -2.47 -15.05
C LEU A 105 0.43 -1.34 -14.18
N GLU A 106 1.66 -0.90 -14.41
CA GLU A 106 2.25 0.25 -13.71
C GLU A 106 1.40 1.52 -13.90
N LYS A 107 1.01 1.84 -15.15
CA LYS A 107 0.15 2.99 -15.44
C LYS A 107 -1.22 2.89 -14.77
N MET A 108 -1.78 1.68 -14.70
CA MET A 108 -3.03 1.42 -13.99
C MET A 108 -2.90 1.74 -12.50
N TYR A 109 -1.88 1.23 -11.81
CA TYR A 109 -1.64 1.55 -10.40
C TYR A 109 -1.41 3.05 -10.20
N ALA A 110 -0.74 3.72 -11.14
CA ALA A 110 -0.51 5.16 -11.08
C ALA A 110 -1.84 5.94 -11.11
N HIS A 111 -2.74 5.59 -12.04
CA HIS A 111 -4.07 6.20 -12.11
C HIS A 111 -4.92 5.93 -10.85
N LEU A 112 -4.78 4.74 -10.23
CA LEU A 112 -5.46 4.42 -8.98
C LEU A 112 -4.99 5.28 -7.78
N LEU A 113 -3.74 5.75 -7.76
CA LEU A 113 -3.26 6.66 -6.71
C LEU A 113 -4.00 8.00 -6.71
N TYR A 114 -4.49 8.44 -7.87
CA TYR A 114 -5.23 9.69 -8.06
C TYR A 114 -6.75 9.46 -8.23
N ASN A 115 -7.25 8.28 -7.87
CA ASN A 115 -8.67 7.93 -7.97
C ASN A 115 -9.27 8.03 -9.39
N GLN A 116 -8.44 7.93 -10.44
CA GLN A 116 -8.87 7.97 -11.85
C GLN A 116 -9.28 6.59 -12.35
N ILE A 117 -10.39 6.07 -11.83
CA ILE A 117 -10.85 4.68 -12.03
C ILE A 117 -11.02 4.31 -13.51
N SER A 118 -11.65 5.18 -14.31
CA SER A 118 -11.92 4.90 -15.73
C SER A 118 -10.63 4.73 -16.56
N ARG A 119 -9.59 5.51 -16.26
CA ARG A 119 -8.28 5.39 -16.92
C ARG A 119 -7.54 4.12 -16.48
N ALA A 120 -7.64 3.80 -15.19
CA ALA A 120 -7.08 2.57 -14.63
C ALA A 120 -7.70 1.33 -15.30
N GLU A 121 -9.02 1.32 -15.49
CA GLU A 121 -9.75 0.24 -16.16
C GLU A 121 -9.32 0.06 -17.62
N ILE A 122 -9.16 1.15 -18.38
CA ILE A 122 -8.66 1.09 -19.77
C ILE A 122 -7.26 0.46 -19.82
N CYS A 123 -6.37 0.85 -18.90
CA CYS A 123 -5.02 0.30 -18.82
C CYS A 123 -5.03 -1.20 -18.49
N LEU A 124 -5.84 -1.62 -17.52
CA LEU A 124 -5.98 -3.03 -17.16
C LEU A 124 -6.54 -3.87 -18.31
N ASN A 125 -7.60 -3.40 -18.98
CA ASN A 125 -8.18 -4.08 -20.13
C ASN A 125 -7.18 -4.21 -21.28
N SER A 126 -6.32 -3.20 -21.46
CA SER A 126 -5.22 -3.25 -22.45
C SER A 126 -4.17 -4.30 -22.07
N ALA A 127 -3.83 -4.43 -20.78
CA ALA A 127 -2.93 -5.47 -20.29
C ALA A 127 -3.52 -6.90 -20.46
N LEU A 128 -4.79 -7.08 -20.10
CA LEU A 128 -5.48 -8.38 -20.22
C LEU A 128 -5.60 -8.82 -21.68
N THR A 129 -5.92 -7.89 -22.58
CA THR A 129 -6.00 -8.17 -24.03
C THR A 129 -4.63 -8.46 -24.64
N ALA A 130 -3.57 -7.78 -24.20
CA ALA A 130 -2.20 -8.04 -24.68
C ALA A 130 -1.73 -9.47 -24.38
N ILE A 131 -2.08 -10.02 -23.21
CA ILE A 131 -1.73 -11.39 -22.80
C ILE A 131 -2.82 -12.42 -23.17
N GLY A 132 -3.99 -11.97 -23.61
CA GLY A 132 -5.12 -12.87 -23.89
C GLY A 132 -5.65 -13.56 -22.63
N LEU A 133 -5.55 -12.93 -21.46
CA LEU A 133 -6.01 -13.44 -20.18
C LEU A 133 -7.46 -13.03 -19.92
N LYS A 134 -8.33 -14.00 -19.62
CA LYS A 134 -9.70 -13.77 -19.14
C LYS A 134 -9.85 -14.29 -17.72
N ILE A 135 -10.44 -13.49 -16.84
CA ILE A 135 -10.68 -13.83 -15.45
C ILE A 135 -12.19 -14.07 -15.29
N GLU A 136 -12.56 -15.32 -15.05
CA GLU A 136 -13.96 -15.75 -14.90
C GLU A 136 -14.25 -16.04 -13.42
N THR A 137 -15.43 -15.63 -12.97
CA THR A 137 -15.95 -15.99 -11.65
C THR A 137 -16.94 -17.14 -11.82
N VAL A 138 -16.68 -18.25 -11.13
CA VAL A 138 -17.46 -19.49 -11.26
C VAL A 138 -18.00 -19.87 -9.89
N GLY A 139 -19.27 -20.29 -9.84
CA GLY A 139 -19.87 -20.89 -8.65
C GLY A 139 -19.64 -22.39 -8.62
N VAL A 140 -19.05 -22.91 -7.56
CA VAL A 140 -18.79 -24.34 -7.36
C VAL A 140 -19.42 -24.80 -6.03
N LEU A 141 -19.98 -26.00 -5.98
CA LEU A 141 -20.45 -26.58 -4.73
C LEU A 141 -19.26 -26.93 -3.84
N GLY A 142 -19.14 -26.27 -2.68
CA GLY A 142 -17.98 -26.39 -1.81
C GLY A 142 -18.31 -26.30 -0.32
N LYS A 143 -17.29 -26.60 0.50
CA LYS A 143 -17.31 -26.42 1.96
C LYS A 143 -16.22 -25.44 2.38
N ARG A 144 -16.50 -24.64 3.40
CA ARG A 144 -15.51 -23.74 4.03
C ARG A 144 -15.16 -24.12 5.46
N THR A 145 -15.88 -25.07 6.05
CA THR A 145 -15.59 -25.57 7.39
C THR A 145 -15.49 -27.08 7.42
N ARG A 146 -14.69 -27.60 8.34
CA ARG A 146 -14.42 -29.03 8.51
C ARG A 146 -15.68 -29.81 8.92
N PHE A 147 -16.57 -29.17 9.68
CA PHE A 147 -17.78 -29.79 10.22
C PHE A 147 -19.04 -29.57 9.36
N GLN A 148 -18.92 -28.91 8.21
CA GLN A 148 -20.04 -28.71 7.29
C GLN A 148 -20.39 -30.02 6.58
N GLU A 149 -21.62 -30.50 6.72
CA GLU A 149 -22.08 -31.72 6.05
C GLU A 149 -22.46 -31.47 4.59
N LYS A 150 -23.26 -30.43 4.33
CA LYS A 150 -23.81 -30.11 3.00
C LYS A 150 -22.86 -29.22 2.20
N PHE A 151 -22.66 -29.52 0.92
CA PHE A 151 -21.97 -28.60 0.02
C PHE A 151 -22.90 -27.44 -0.36
N ILE A 152 -22.39 -26.22 -0.31
CA ILE A 152 -23.12 -24.97 -0.61
C ILE A 152 -22.39 -24.27 -1.77
N PRO A 153 -23.07 -23.49 -2.62
CA PRO A 153 -22.38 -22.70 -3.65
C PRO A 153 -21.31 -21.78 -3.04
N GLN A 154 -20.10 -21.86 -3.59
CA GLN A 154 -18.93 -21.06 -3.25
C GLN A 154 -18.40 -20.39 -4.50
N LEU A 155 -17.87 -19.19 -4.35
CA LEU A 155 -17.27 -18.44 -5.46
C LEU A 155 -15.80 -18.85 -5.61
N ILE A 156 -15.40 -19.21 -6.83
CA ILE A 156 -14.02 -19.49 -7.21
C ILE A 156 -13.69 -18.66 -8.45
N VAL A 157 -12.46 -18.15 -8.51
CA VAL A 157 -11.98 -17.42 -9.68
C VAL A 157 -11.12 -18.34 -10.53
N ARG A 158 -11.40 -18.37 -11.83
CA ARG A 158 -10.63 -19.12 -12.82
C ARG A 158 -10.05 -18.17 -13.86
N ALA A 159 -8.75 -18.27 -14.07
CA ALA A 159 -8.09 -17.66 -15.20
C ALA A 159 -8.13 -18.60 -16.41
N VAL A 160 -8.55 -18.07 -17.56
CA VAL A 160 -8.61 -18.78 -18.84
C VAL A 160 -7.75 -18.04 -19.86
N GLY A 161 -6.81 -18.75 -20.48
CA GLY A 161 -5.83 -18.15 -21.39
C GLY A 161 -4.62 -17.59 -20.65
N GLY A 162 -3.91 -16.69 -21.32
CA GLY A 162 -2.63 -16.15 -20.86
C GLY A 162 -1.40 -16.84 -21.45
N ASP A 163 -0.24 -16.22 -21.24
CA ASP A 163 1.06 -16.82 -21.56
C ASP A 163 1.30 -18.00 -20.61
N TYR A 164 1.01 -19.22 -21.11
CA TYR A 164 1.38 -20.45 -20.45
C TYR A 164 2.89 -20.62 -20.51
N LEU A 165 3.47 -21.12 -19.43
CA LEU A 165 4.91 -21.33 -19.38
C LEU A 165 5.37 -22.48 -20.28
N GLU A 166 6.56 -22.30 -20.86
CA GLU A 166 7.48 -23.39 -21.16
C GLU A 166 8.19 -23.87 -19.88
N ASP A 167 8.57 -25.14 -19.83
CA ASP A 167 8.94 -25.90 -18.61
C ASP A 167 10.12 -25.33 -17.78
N ASP A 168 10.88 -24.37 -18.32
CA ASP A 168 12.10 -23.81 -17.70
C ASP A 168 11.83 -22.62 -16.75
N ASP A 169 10.78 -21.83 -17.01
CA ASP A 169 10.32 -20.73 -16.11
C ASP A 169 9.58 -21.27 -14.87
N ALA A 170 9.29 -22.58 -14.83
CA ALA A 170 8.57 -23.23 -13.73
C ALA A 170 9.43 -23.49 -12.48
N ARG A 171 10.75 -23.26 -12.55
CA ARG A 171 11.73 -23.58 -11.50
C ARG A 171 12.08 -22.38 -10.61
N GLU A 172 11.10 -21.57 -10.23
CA GLU A 172 11.32 -20.70 -9.06
C GLU A 172 11.35 -21.59 -7.81
N ASN A 173 12.50 -21.61 -7.11
CA ASN A 173 12.62 -22.34 -5.86
C ASN A 173 11.54 -21.85 -4.89
N GLU A 174 10.79 -22.75 -4.24
CA GLU A 174 9.79 -22.36 -3.23
C GLU A 174 10.37 -21.50 -2.10
N SER A 175 11.68 -21.60 -1.85
CA SER A 175 12.42 -20.78 -0.88
C SER A 175 12.70 -19.34 -1.36
N ALA A 176 12.47 -19.03 -2.64
CA ALA A 176 12.75 -17.72 -3.23
C ALA A 176 11.58 -16.73 -3.08
N VAL A 177 10.38 -17.20 -2.73
CA VAL A 177 9.17 -16.40 -2.52
C VAL A 177 8.83 -16.30 -1.02
N PRO A 178 8.10 -15.27 -0.57
CA PRO A 178 7.68 -15.16 0.82
C PRO A 178 6.85 -16.37 1.27
N PRO A 179 7.04 -16.86 2.51
CA PRO A 179 6.28 -17.99 3.02
C PRO A 179 4.81 -17.61 3.21
N ASN A 180 3.94 -18.54 2.83
CA ASN A 180 2.50 -18.46 3.09
C ASN A 180 2.21 -19.05 4.49
N VAL A 181 1.78 -18.22 5.44
CA VAL A 181 1.33 -18.65 6.75
C VAL A 181 -0.06 -19.30 6.62
N LEU A 182 -0.17 -20.54 7.08
CA LEU A 182 -1.41 -21.32 7.03
C LEU A 182 -2.38 -20.90 8.12
N LEU A 183 -3.67 -21.09 7.86
CA LEU A 183 -4.73 -20.85 8.84
C LEU A 183 -4.73 -21.95 9.91
N HIS A 184 -4.47 -21.54 11.14
CA HIS A 184 -4.52 -22.40 12.34
C HIS A 184 -5.90 -22.30 13.05
N ASP A 185 -7.00 -22.47 12.30
CA ASP A 185 -8.36 -22.52 12.86
C ASP A 185 -8.90 -23.97 12.82
N ASP A 186 -9.54 -24.40 13.91
CA ASP A 186 -10.05 -25.78 14.04
C ASP A 186 -11.32 -26.05 13.23
N SER A 187 -12.04 -24.99 12.85
CA SER A 187 -13.32 -25.06 12.15
C SER A 187 -13.18 -24.73 10.67
N LEU A 188 -12.46 -23.65 10.33
CA LEU A 188 -12.33 -23.13 8.97
C LEU A 188 -11.32 -23.95 8.14
N LEU A 189 -11.59 -24.06 6.85
CA LEU A 189 -10.66 -24.60 5.86
C LEU A 189 -9.82 -23.46 5.27
N GLU A 190 -8.56 -23.75 4.90
CA GLU A 190 -7.67 -22.79 4.23
C GLU A 190 -8.27 -22.35 2.89
N ASN A 191 -8.67 -23.33 2.09
CA ASN A 191 -9.27 -23.16 0.77
C ASN A 191 -10.66 -23.83 0.73
N VAL A 192 -11.51 -23.38 -0.19
CA VAL A 192 -12.80 -24.02 -0.46
C VAL A 192 -12.57 -25.47 -0.89
N HIS A 193 -13.17 -26.41 -0.17
CA HIS A 193 -13.17 -27.82 -0.56
C HIS A 193 -14.34 -28.10 -1.50
N ALA A 194 -14.06 -28.22 -2.81
CA ALA A 194 -15.05 -28.50 -3.84
C ALA A 194 -15.57 -29.96 -3.78
N ALA A 195 -16.87 -30.15 -4.05
CA ALA A 195 -17.52 -31.47 -4.07
C ALA A 195 -17.07 -32.33 -5.26
N GLU A 196 -16.87 -31.68 -6.40
CA GLU A 196 -16.43 -32.28 -7.65
C GLU A 196 -15.04 -31.72 -7.96
N MET A 197 -14.00 -32.53 -7.79
CA MET A 197 -12.71 -32.26 -8.40
C MET A 197 -12.83 -32.72 -9.85
N ASP A 198 -13.23 -31.83 -10.75
CA ASP A 198 -13.09 -32.10 -12.18
C ASP A 198 -11.62 -32.43 -12.43
N VAL A 199 -11.30 -33.66 -12.87
CA VAL A 199 -9.93 -34.14 -13.11
C VAL A 199 -9.22 -33.32 -14.23
N SER A 200 -9.95 -32.47 -14.93
CA SER A 200 -9.49 -31.44 -15.86
C SER A 200 -9.08 -30.11 -15.20
N THR A 201 -9.28 -29.93 -13.88
CA THR A 201 -8.76 -28.80 -13.09
C THR A 201 -7.29 -29.01 -12.69
N SER A 202 -6.44 -29.37 -13.66
CA SER A 202 -5.04 -29.00 -13.50
C SER A 202 -5.02 -27.46 -13.44
N HIS A 203 -4.68 -26.87 -12.29
CA HIS A 203 -4.40 -25.43 -12.19
C HIS A 203 -3.36 -25.12 -13.27
N ALA A 204 -3.80 -24.53 -14.37
CA ALA A 204 -2.90 -24.23 -15.46
C ALA A 204 -1.85 -23.27 -14.90
N LYS A 205 -0.57 -23.64 -14.98
CA LYS A 205 0.51 -22.85 -14.40
C LYS A 205 0.59 -21.51 -15.14
N LEU A 206 0.13 -20.42 -14.51
CA LEU A 206 0.11 -19.09 -15.11
C LEU A 206 1.46 -18.41 -14.96
N SER A 207 1.90 -17.63 -15.94
CA SER A 207 3.10 -16.82 -15.81
C SER A 207 2.97 -15.82 -14.63
N ALA A 208 4.11 -15.40 -14.07
CA ALA A 208 4.11 -14.36 -13.03
C ALA A 208 3.43 -13.05 -13.48
N LEU A 209 3.50 -12.75 -14.78
CA LEU A 209 2.87 -11.58 -15.36
C LEU A 209 1.34 -11.72 -15.43
N SER A 210 0.84 -12.91 -15.80
CA SER A 210 -0.60 -13.22 -15.72
C SER A 210 -1.13 -13.12 -14.29
N LEU A 211 -0.36 -13.58 -13.30
CA LEU A 211 -0.70 -13.43 -11.89
C LEU A 211 -0.70 -11.97 -11.42
N ALA A 212 0.22 -11.14 -11.92
CA ALA A 212 0.20 -9.70 -11.68
C ALA A 212 -1.05 -9.03 -12.27
N CYS A 213 -1.47 -9.43 -13.48
CA CYS A 213 -2.75 -8.98 -14.06
C CYS A 213 -3.95 -9.36 -13.18
N MET A 214 -3.99 -10.60 -12.68
CA MET A 214 -5.05 -11.04 -11.76
C MET A 214 -5.07 -10.17 -10.50
N LEU A 215 -3.92 -9.97 -9.86
CA LEU A 215 -3.79 -9.14 -8.66
C LEU A 215 -4.31 -7.72 -8.92
N ALA A 216 -3.92 -7.14 -10.06
CA ALA A 216 -4.37 -5.82 -10.49
C ALA A 216 -5.89 -5.75 -10.68
N SER A 217 -6.53 -6.77 -11.27
CA SER A 217 -7.99 -6.87 -11.35
C SER A 217 -8.66 -6.87 -9.97
N GLY A 218 -8.12 -7.59 -9.00
CA GLY A 218 -8.62 -7.57 -7.62
C GLY A 218 -8.53 -6.18 -6.97
N VAL A 219 -7.43 -5.46 -7.21
CA VAL A 219 -7.25 -4.09 -6.69
C VAL A 219 -8.27 -3.12 -7.29
N LEU A 220 -8.51 -3.22 -8.61
CA LEU A 220 -9.46 -2.36 -9.30
C LEU A 220 -10.89 -2.61 -8.85
N GLU A 221 -11.30 -3.88 -8.70
CA GLU A 221 -12.63 -4.25 -8.20
C GLU A 221 -12.90 -3.68 -6.81
N ARG A 222 -11.92 -3.77 -5.90
CA ARG A 222 -11.99 -3.17 -4.55
C ARG A 222 -12.11 -1.64 -4.59
N LYS A 223 -11.63 -0.99 -5.65
CA LYS A 223 -11.70 0.46 -5.83
C LYS A 223 -12.99 0.93 -6.49
N ILE A 224 -13.56 0.14 -7.40
CA ILE A 224 -14.82 0.44 -8.08
C ILE A 224 -16.02 0.22 -7.14
N GLN A 225 -16.05 -0.93 -6.47
CA GLN A 225 -17.19 -1.35 -5.67
C GLN A 225 -16.97 -1.00 -4.21
N SER A 226 -18.03 -0.62 -3.50
CA SER A 226 -18.00 -0.53 -2.03
C SER A 226 -17.62 -1.88 -1.44
N THR A 227 -17.09 -1.89 -0.21
CA THR A 227 -16.67 -3.10 0.53
C THR A 227 -17.87 -3.96 0.92
N GLU A 228 -18.56 -4.52 -0.07
CA GLU A 228 -19.60 -5.52 0.10
C GLU A 228 -18.96 -6.90 0.29
N ASP A 229 -19.61 -7.75 1.06
CA ASP A 229 -19.11 -9.10 1.38
C ASP A 229 -18.82 -9.92 0.12
N LEU A 230 -19.62 -9.74 -0.94
CA LEU A 230 -19.42 -10.43 -2.22
C LEU A 230 -18.10 -10.04 -2.90
N VAL A 231 -17.73 -8.76 -2.85
CA VAL A 231 -16.48 -8.25 -3.43
C VAL A 231 -15.29 -8.79 -2.65
N VAL A 232 -15.41 -8.85 -1.32
CA VAL A 232 -14.39 -9.44 -0.44
C VAL A 232 -14.17 -10.91 -0.79
N GLU A 233 -15.24 -11.69 -0.94
CA GLU A 233 -15.15 -13.11 -1.32
C GLU A 233 -14.54 -13.31 -2.72
N LYS A 234 -14.91 -12.48 -3.70
CA LYS A 234 -14.30 -12.47 -5.03
C LYS A 234 -12.81 -12.14 -4.99
N CYS A 235 -12.41 -11.13 -4.23
CA CYS A 235 -11.00 -10.77 -4.09
C CYS A 235 -10.20 -11.85 -3.35
N CYS A 236 -10.75 -12.43 -2.28
CA CYS A 236 -10.08 -13.51 -1.54
C CYS A 236 -9.87 -14.74 -2.41
N SER A 237 -10.88 -15.19 -3.17
CA SER A 237 -10.74 -16.34 -4.07
C SER A 237 -9.71 -16.12 -5.18
N LEU A 238 -9.61 -14.90 -5.72
CA LEU A 238 -8.53 -14.52 -6.64
C LEU A 238 -7.15 -14.59 -5.96
N LEU A 239 -7.02 -14.04 -4.75
CA LEU A 239 -5.77 -14.06 -3.99
C LEU A 239 -5.33 -15.48 -3.64
N ASP A 240 -6.26 -16.36 -3.26
CA ASP A 240 -5.96 -17.76 -2.95
C ASP A 240 -5.41 -18.50 -4.19
N GLU A 241 -5.95 -18.24 -5.38
CA GLU A 241 -5.42 -18.77 -6.64
C GLU A 241 -4.01 -18.22 -6.95
N ILE A 242 -3.74 -16.94 -6.70
CA ILE A 242 -2.40 -16.36 -6.91
C ILE A 242 -1.38 -16.96 -5.93
N ILE A 243 -1.75 -17.04 -4.64
CA ILE A 243 -0.88 -17.51 -3.56
C ILE A 243 -0.55 -19.00 -3.72
N SER A 244 -1.47 -19.80 -4.27
CA SER A 244 -1.27 -21.23 -4.51
C SER A 244 -0.18 -21.51 -5.56
N GLN A 245 -0.04 -20.64 -6.56
CA GLN A 245 0.95 -20.83 -7.63
C GLN A 245 2.38 -20.51 -7.21
N ARG A 246 2.57 -19.70 -6.14
CA ARG A 246 3.87 -19.36 -5.53
C ARG A 246 4.91 -18.86 -6.55
N ARG A 247 4.60 -17.79 -7.27
CA ARG A 247 5.48 -17.21 -8.31
C ARG A 247 5.72 -15.73 -8.14
N SER A 248 6.93 -15.30 -8.51
CA SER A 248 7.48 -13.97 -8.34
C SER A 248 7.40 -13.50 -6.89
N TRP A 249 8.53 -13.17 -6.31
CA TRP A 249 8.56 -12.67 -4.94
C TRP A 249 7.67 -11.42 -4.76
N ALA A 250 7.65 -10.51 -5.74
CA ALA A 250 6.85 -9.29 -5.65
C ALA A 250 5.33 -9.57 -5.75
N VAL A 251 4.92 -10.43 -6.68
CA VAL A 251 3.50 -10.81 -6.83
C VAL A 251 3.00 -11.54 -5.58
N GLN A 252 3.79 -12.50 -5.09
CA GLN A 252 3.46 -13.24 -3.88
C GLN A 252 3.40 -12.32 -2.65
N ALA A 253 4.37 -11.42 -2.48
CA ALA A 253 4.38 -10.47 -1.36
C ALA A 253 3.17 -9.53 -1.40
N SER A 254 2.83 -8.98 -2.57
CA SER A 254 1.63 -8.15 -2.74
C SER A 254 0.35 -8.92 -2.44
N ALA A 255 0.22 -10.17 -2.91
CA ALA A 255 -0.96 -10.98 -2.67
C ALA A 255 -1.15 -11.31 -1.18
N LEU A 256 -0.07 -11.67 -0.48
CA LEU A 256 -0.08 -11.96 0.94
C LEU A 256 -0.39 -10.70 1.78
N LEU A 257 0.13 -9.53 1.38
CA LEU A 257 -0.20 -8.25 1.99
C LEU A 257 -1.71 -7.96 1.87
N GLN A 258 -2.25 -8.09 0.66
CA GLN A 258 -3.68 -7.84 0.42
C GLN A 258 -4.59 -8.83 1.13
N ARG A 259 -4.23 -10.12 1.18
CA ARG A 259 -4.99 -11.12 1.94
C ARG A 259 -4.99 -10.79 3.42
N SER A 260 -3.85 -10.37 3.97
CA SER A 260 -3.74 -9.97 5.38
C SER A 260 -4.61 -8.74 5.70
N GLU A 261 -4.79 -7.81 4.75
CA GLU A 261 -5.73 -6.70 4.91
C GLU A 261 -7.21 -7.10 4.91
N PHE A 262 -7.58 -8.18 4.24
CA PHE A 262 -8.93 -8.73 4.33
C PHE A 262 -9.12 -9.51 5.64
N ASP A 263 -8.13 -10.33 5.99
CA ASP A 263 -8.17 -11.16 7.18
C ASP A 263 -8.18 -10.36 8.48
N LYS A 264 -7.60 -9.16 8.52
CA LYS A 264 -7.60 -8.31 9.72
C LYS A 264 -9.00 -7.93 10.23
N ILE A 265 -10.01 -7.99 9.35
CA ILE A 265 -11.40 -7.68 9.68
C ILE A 265 -12.07 -8.89 10.37
N SER A 266 -11.59 -10.11 10.11
CA SER A 266 -12.20 -11.34 10.61
C SER A 266 -11.54 -11.82 11.90
N MET A 267 -12.33 -11.95 12.97
CA MET A 267 -11.83 -12.46 14.26
C MET A 267 -11.15 -13.83 14.18
N ARG A 268 -11.56 -14.69 13.25
CA ARG A 268 -10.99 -16.04 13.06
C ARG A 268 -9.71 -16.06 12.21
N ARG A 269 -9.45 -15.00 11.44
CA ARG A 269 -8.32 -14.93 10.50
C ARG A 269 -7.28 -13.87 10.89
N VAL A 270 -7.59 -13.01 11.87
CA VAL A 270 -6.71 -11.92 12.31
C VAL A 270 -5.36 -12.42 12.83
N GLU A 271 -5.30 -13.58 13.47
CA GLU A 271 -4.03 -14.19 13.92
C GLU A 271 -3.13 -14.56 12.74
N ARG A 272 -3.70 -15.20 11.70
CA ARG A 272 -2.99 -15.49 10.44
C ARG A 272 -2.49 -14.19 9.80
N ALA A 273 -3.33 -13.14 9.76
CA ALA A 273 -2.95 -11.84 9.23
C ALA A 273 -1.75 -11.24 9.97
N CYS A 274 -1.76 -11.32 11.31
CA CYS A 274 -0.68 -10.81 12.15
C CYS A 274 0.64 -11.54 11.87
N MET A 275 0.63 -12.87 11.93
CA MET A 275 1.83 -13.70 11.67
C MET A 275 2.35 -13.52 10.24
N GLN A 276 1.46 -13.43 9.26
CA GLN A 276 1.83 -13.19 7.87
C GLN A 276 2.50 -11.82 7.70
N MET A 277 1.96 -10.79 8.36
CA MET A 277 2.51 -9.44 8.28
C MET A 277 3.85 -9.30 9.00
N GLU A 278 4.03 -9.99 10.13
CA GLU A 278 5.32 -10.07 10.82
C GLU A 278 6.39 -10.68 9.90
N SER A 279 6.07 -11.80 9.25
CA SER A 279 6.96 -12.47 8.29
C SER A 279 7.32 -11.56 7.10
N LEU A 280 6.33 -10.90 6.50
CA LEU A 280 6.56 -9.95 5.40
C LEU A 280 7.42 -8.76 5.86
N SER A 281 7.14 -8.19 7.04
CA SER A 281 7.91 -7.09 7.62
C SER A 281 9.38 -7.46 7.78
N LYS A 282 9.69 -8.65 8.32
CA LYS A 282 11.07 -9.14 8.47
C LYS A 282 11.77 -9.28 7.12
N LEU A 283 11.08 -9.83 6.11
CA LEU A 283 11.63 -10.01 4.77
C LEU A 283 11.89 -8.68 4.04
N VAL A 284 10.96 -7.73 4.09
CA VAL A 284 11.11 -6.45 3.40
C VAL A 284 12.17 -5.57 4.08
N ASN A 285 12.28 -5.63 5.40
CA ASN A 285 13.30 -4.91 6.15
C ASN A 285 14.69 -5.57 6.10
N ASN A 286 14.81 -6.77 5.50
CA ASN A 286 16.02 -7.61 5.48
C ASN A 286 16.59 -7.89 6.88
N VAL A 287 15.73 -8.09 7.88
CA VAL A 287 16.17 -8.29 9.29
C VAL A 287 16.90 -9.61 9.48
N GLU A 288 16.66 -10.61 8.63
CA GLU A 288 17.14 -11.98 8.84
C GLU A 288 18.22 -12.45 7.84
N ASN A 289 18.53 -11.68 6.78
CA ASN A 289 19.46 -12.11 5.73
C ASN A 289 20.68 -11.19 5.65
N ASN A 290 21.76 -11.57 6.33
CA ASN A 290 23.02 -10.81 6.33
C ASN A 290 23.82 -10.94 5.02
N GLU A 291 23.48 -11.86 4.12
CA GLU A 291 24.10 -12.02 2.80
C GLU A 291 23.05 -12.41 1.75
N VAL A 292 22.26 -11.45 1.25
CA VAL A 292 21.40 -11.70 0.09
C VAL A 292 22.24 -11.59 -1.18
N ASP A 293 22.39 -12.69 -1.91
CA ASP A 293 23.04 -12.71 -3.22
C ASP A 293 22.36 -11.71 -4.18
N GLU A 294 23.16 -10.98 -4.97
CA GLU A 294 22.68 -9.96 -5.91
C GLU A 294 21.69 -10.56 -6.92
N SER A 295 21.91 -11.83 -7.30
CA SER A 295 21.01 -12.59 -8.18
C SER A 295 19.60 -12.73 -7.58
N SER A 296 19.51 -12.91 -6.26
CA SER A 296 18.25 -13.03 -5.54
C SER A 296 17.53 -11.69 -5.43
N LEU A 297 18.27 -10.59 -5.20
CA LEU A 297 17.70 -9.24 -5.22
C LEU A 297 17.10 -8.90 -6.60
N ARG A 298 17.80 -9.21 -7.69
CA ARG A 298 17.27 -8.99 -9.05
C ARG A 298 15.98 -9.77 -9.30
N LYS A 299 15.90 -11.01 -8.82
CA LYS A 299 14.65 -11.81 -8.89
C LYS A 299 13.51 -11.17 -8.09
N ARG A 300 13.79 -10.58 -6.93
CA ARG A 300 12.77 -9.86 -6.12
C ARG A 300 12.24 -8.59 -6.79
N LEU A 301 13.05 -7.94 -7.63
CA LEU A 301 12.67 -6.72 -8.34
C LEU A 301 11.78 -6.96 -9.57
N LYS A 302 11.72 -8.20 -10.09
CA LYS A 302 10.88 -8.55 -11.24
C LYS A 302 9.41 -8.30 -10.89
N LEU A 303 8.71 -7.52 -11.73
CA LEU A 303 7.31 -7.12 -11.54
C LEU A 303 7.02 -6.32 -10.25
N LEU A 304 8.02 -5.68 -9.64
CA LEU A 304 7.81 -4.97 -8.36
C LEU A 304 6.69 -3.91 -8.46
N LEU A 305 6.76 -3.02 -9.44
CA LEU A 305 5.75 -1.97 -9.62
C LEU A 305 4.48 -2.52 -10.28
N ALA A 306 4.61 -3.45 -11.21
CA ALA A 306 3.50 -4.10 -11.91
C ALA A 306 2.65 -5.02 -11.00
N SER A 307 3.14 -5.40 -9.82
CA SER A 307 2.38 -6.12 -8.78
C SER A 307 1.77 -5.20 -7.73
N GLY A 308 1.96 -3.89 -7.85
CA GLY A 308 1.45 -2.91 -6.88
C GLY A 308 2.10 -3.00 -5.50
N MET A 309 3.33 -3.52 -5.41
CA MET A 309 4.04 -3.66 -4.14
C MET A 309 4.10 -2.34 -3.37
N LYS A 310 3.89 -2.44 -2.06
CA LYS A 310 3.89 -1.30 -1.16
C LYS A 310 5.25 -1.06 -0.53
N PRO A 311 5.60 0.20 -0.19
CA PRO A 311 6.83 0.48 0.53
C PRO A 311 6.91 -0.23 1.88
N PHE A 312 8.13 -0.43 2.38
CA PHE A 312 8.35 -1.18 3.63
C PHE A 312 7.66 -0.55 4.85
N TRP A 313 7.58 0.78 4.92
CA TRP A 313 6.89 1.47 6.01
C TRP A 313 5.40 1.17 6.00
N TYR A 314 4.77 1.07 4.82
CA TYR A 314 3.37 0.68 4.70
C TYR A 314 3.12 -0.71 5.30
N VAL A 315 3.95 -1.69 4.94
CA VAL A 315 3.87 -3.07 5.49
C VAL A 315 3.99 -3.04 7.02
N ASN A 316 4.96 -2.28 7.54
CA ASN A 316 5.16 -2.15 8.98
C ASN A 316 3.98 -1.43 9.68
N LEU A 317 3.36 -0.43 9.04
CA LEU A 317 2.17 0.25 9.58
C LEU A 317 0.97 -0.69 9.65
N VAL A 318 0.71 -1.43 8.57
CA VAL A 318 -0.37 -2.43 8.56
C VAL A 318 -0.12 -3.51 9.63
N HIS A 319 1.14 -3.93 9.84
CA HIS A 319 1.48 -4.84 10.92
C HIS A 319 1.09 -4.29 12.29
N ALA A 320 1.49 -3.05 12.58
CA ALA A 320 1.21 -2.39 13.85
C ALA A 320 -0.30 -2.13 14.05
N GLU A 321 -1.04 -1.83 12.99
CA GLU A 321 -2.50 -1.73 13.03
C GLU A 321 -3.16 -3.06 13.43
N ILE A 322 -2.69 -4.17 12.87
CA ILE A 322 -3.20 -5.52 13.20
C ILE A 322 -2.85 -5.89 14.65
N LEU A 323 -1.61 -5.64 15.08
CA LEU A 323 -1.20 -5.84 16.48
C LEU A 323 -2.09 -5.04 17.44
N ARG A 324 -2.38 -3.78 17.11
CA ARG A 324 -3.29 -2.95 17.88
C ARG A 324 -4.70 -3.53 17.91
N SER A 325 -5.21 -4.04 16.79
CA SER A 325 -6.58 -4.58 16.72
C SER A 325 -6.77 -5.88 17.51
N ILE A 326 -5.71 -6.67 17.70
CA ILE A 326 -5.73 -7.87 18.56
C ILE A 326 -5.43 -7.58 20.04
N GLY A 327 -5.10 -6.33 20.38
CA GLY A 327 -4.80 -5.90 21.75
C GLY A 327 -3.32 -5.94 22.15
N CYS A 328 -2.41 -6.29 21.24
CA CYS A 328 -0.95 -6.20 21.40
C CYS A 328 -0.47 -4.75 21.20
N THR A 329 -1.00 -3.83 22.02
CA THR A 329 -0.78 -2.39 21.91
C THR A 329 0.66 -1.98 22.23
N ALA A 330 1.34 -2.70 23.13
CA ALA A 330 2.72 -2.43 23.49
C ALA A 330 3.69 -2.72 22.33
N GLU A 331 3.52 -3.84 21.64
CA GLU A 331 4.31 -4.20 20.45
C GLU A 331 4.03 -3.25 19.29
N ALA A 332 2.75 -2.89 19.08
CA ALA A 332 2.36 -1.92 18.08
C ALA A 332 3.01 -0.54 18.32
N LEU A 333 3.03 -0.08 19.58
CA LEU A 333 3.64 1.19 19.98
C LEU A 333 5.11 1.26 19.55
N VAL A 334 5.90 0.21 19.80
CA VAL A 334 7.33 0.17 19.42
C VAL A 334 7.52 0.37 17.90
N ILE A 335 6.64 -0.23 17.08
CA ILE A 335 6.69 -0.07 15.63
C ILE A 335 6.30 1.35 15.22
N PHE A 336 5.25 1.92 15.82
CA PHE A 336 4.80 3.27 15.51
C PHE A 336 5.82 4.34 15.92
N GLU A 337 6.47 4.19 17.08
CA GLU A 337 7.55 5.07 17.55
C GLU A 337 8.74 5.04 16.60
N LYS A 338 9.16 3.85 16.18
CA LYS A 338 10.26 3.68 15.21
C LYS A 338 9.98 4.37 13.87
N GLN A 339 8.71 4.49 13.49
CA GLN A 339 8.27 5.16 12.27
C GLN A 339 7.89 6.63 12.46
N GLU A 340 7.98 7.14 13.68
CA GLU A 340 7.50 8.49 14.05
C GLU A 340 6.05 8.74 13.61
N ASN A 341 5.20 7.71 13.64
CA ASN A 341 3.77 7.86 13.39
C ASN A 341 3.06 8.32 14.66
N TRP A 342 3.23 9.60 14.98
CA TRP A 342 2.80 10.19 16.25
C TRP A 342 1.32 10.01 16.56
N ASP A 343 0.45 10.01 15.54
CA ASP A 343 -0.99 9.78 15.73
C ASP A 343 -1.27 8.45 16.40
N ASN A 344 -0.74 7.38 15.81
CA ASN A 344 -0.92 6.04 16.35
C ASN A 344 -0.14 5.84 17.65
N VAL A 345 0.98 6.54 17.86
CA VAL A 345 1.73 6.50 19.13
C VAL A 345 0.88 7.07 20.27
N ILE A 346 0.25 8.23 20.07
CA ILE A 346 -0.60 8.85 21.09
C ILE A 346 -1.83 7.98 21.36
N ASP A 347 -2.49 7.46 20.32
CA ASP A 347 -3.59 6.50 20.47
C ASP A 347 -3.17 5.28 21.31
N CYS A 348 -1.97 4.74 21.07
CA CYS A 348 -1.45 3.61 21.83
C CYS A 348 -1.21 3.99 23.29
N TYR A 349 -0.58 5.13 23.57
CA TYR A 349 -0.38 5.59 24.94
C TYR A 349 -1.70 5.83 25.69
N GLN A 350 -2.71 6.40 25.02
CA GLN A 350 -4.05 6.54 25.57
C GLN A 350 -4.68 5.18 25.89
N SER A 351 -4.59 4.22 24.97
CA SER A 351 -5.11 2.86 25.18
C SER A 351 -4.41 2.11 26.33
N LEU A 352 -3.12 2.42 26.57
CA LEU A 352 -2.33 1.87 27.67
C LEU A 352 -2.49 2.64 28.99
N GLY A 353 -3.27 3.73 29.01
CA GLY A 353 -3.46 4.60 30.18
C GLY A 353 -2.25 5.45 30.55
N GLN A 354 -1.26 5.60 29.66
CA GLN A 354 0.00 6.32 29.90
C GLN A 354 -0.06 7.77 29.39
N LEU A 355 -1.04 8.54 29.86
CA LEU A 355 -1.31 9.90 29.39
C LEU A 355 -0.15 10.88 29.67
N GLU A 356 0.52 10.75 30.82
CA GLU A 356 1.65 11.63 31.18
C GLU A 356 2.82 11.48 30.20
N LYS A 357 3.09 10.25 29.74
CA LYS A 357 4.13 9.99 28.73
C LYS A 357 3.73 10.52 27.37
N ALA A 358 2.45 10.37 26.99
CA ALA A 358 1.92 10.94 25.75
C ALA A 358 2.09 12.46 25.74
N GLU A 359 1.67 13.14 26.82
CA GLU A 359 1.79 14.59 26.95
C GLU A 359 3.27 15.03 26.95
N GLY A 360 4.12 14.37 27.72
CA GLY A 360 5.56 14.64 27.77
C GLY A 360 6.20 14.55 26.38
N LEU A 361 5.92 13.47 25.65
CA LEU A 361 6.41 13.26 24.28
C LEU A 361 5.97 14.40 23.34
N VAL A 362 4.70 14.79 23.37
CA VAL A 362 4.19 15.87 22.50
C VAL A 362 4.81 17.22 22.87
N ARG A 363 5.01 17.50 24.16
CA ARG A 363 5.70 18.72 24.61
C ARG A 363 7.16 18.75 24.16
N ASP A 364 7.86 17.62 24.20
CA ASP A 364 9.22 17.50 23.68
C ASP A 364 9.29 17.71 22.17
N LEU A 365 8.28 17.24 21.42
CA LEU A 365 8.16 17.50 19.97
C LEU A 365 7.89 18.98 19.67
N LEU A 366 7.00 19.61 20.44
CA LEU A 366 6.73 21.05 20.34
C LEU A 366 7.98 21.88 20.65
N ALA A 367 8.76 21.51 21.68
CA ALA A 367 10.00 22.20 22.01
C ALA A 367 11.04 22.15 20.87
N LYS A 368 11.01 21.10 20.02
CA LYS A 368 11.88 20.98 18.84
C LYS A 368 11.35 21.77 17.64
N ASN A 369 10.03 21.78 17.44
CA ASN A 369 9.40 22.50 16.33
C ASN A 369 8.00 23.00 16.72
N GLU A 370 7.93 24.22 17.24
CA GLU A 370 6.68 24.84 17.69
C GLU A 370 5.74 25.19 16.54
N ASN A 371 6.28 25.28 15.31
CA ASN A 371 5.55 25.66 14.11
C ASN A 371 4.83 24.47 13.43
N GLU A 372 4.93 23.26 14.00
CA GLU A 372 4.23 22.09 13.47
C GLU A 372 2.80 21.98 14.04
N SER A 373 1.82 22.27 13.20
CA SER A 373 0.40 22.29 13.60
C SER A 373 -0.11 20.93 14.08
N MET A 374 0.47 19.83 13.58
CA MET A 374 0.08 18.48 13.97
C MET A 374 0.37 18.21 15.46
N TYR A 375 1.48 18.71 16.00
CA TYR A 375 1.83 18.49 17.41
C TYR A 375 0.86 19.21 18.36
N TRP A 376 0.39 20.40 17.99
CA TRP A 376 -0.66 21.10 18.73
C TRP A 376 -2.00 20.36 18.67
N CYS A 377 -2.33 19.73 17.54
CA CYS A 377 -3.52 18.87 17.44
C CYS A 377 -3.42 17.67 18.39
N LEU A 378 -2.28 16.97 18.38
CA LEU A 378 -2.02 15.84 19.28
C LEU A 378 -2.14 16.23 20.76
N LEU A 379 -1.62 17.41 21.13
CA LEU A 379 -1.74 17.92 22.49
C LEU A 379 -3.22 18.15 22.85
N GLY A 380 -4.00 18.69 21.92
CA GLY A 380 -5.44 18.86 22.08
C GLY A 380 -6.20 17.53 22.18
N ASP A 381 -5.76 16.50 21.46
CA ASP A 381 -6.34 15.15 21.49
C ASP A 381 -6.11 14.49 22.87
N ILE A 382 -5.01 14.82 23.56
CA ILE A 382 -4.68 14.34 24.91
C ILE A 382 -5.38 15.16 26.02
N LEU A 383 -5.29 16.49 25.94
CA LEU A 383 -5.80 17.38 26.99
C LEU A 383 -7.30 17.63 26.90
N HIS A 384 -7.90 17.41 25.73
CA HIS A 384 -9.28 17.77 25.41
C HIS A 384 -9.62 19.26 25.62
N GLU A 385 -8.64 20.14 25.43
CA GLU A 385 -8.78 21.58 25.59
C GLU A 385 -8.83 22.33 24.24
N PRO A 386 -9.73 23.33 24.08
CA PRO A 386 -9.86 24.09 22.83
C PRO A 386 -8.59 24.86 22.44
N THR A 387 -7.86 25.36 23.43
CA THR A 387 -6.72 26.27 23.26
C THR A 387 -5.59 25.65 22.45
N ALA A 388 -5.37 24.34 22.57
CA ALA A 388 -4.37 23.63 21.80
C ALA A 388 -4.73 23.59 20.31
N TYR A 389 -6.00 23.34 19.98
CA TYR A 389 -6.47 23.36 18.58
C TYR A 389 -6.50 24.77 17.99
N GLU A 390 -6.85 25.79 18.78
CA GLU A 390 -6.78 27.18 18.35
C GLU A 390 -5.36 27.57 17.96
N LYS A 391 -4.37 27.21 18.78
CA LYS A 391 -2.95 27.38 18.43
C LYS A 391 -2.55 26.61 17.16
N ALA A 392 -3.03 25.38 16.99
CA ALA A 392 -2.78 24.61 15.76
C ALA A 392 -3.31 25.34 14.50
N ILE A 393 -4.48 25.97 14.62
CA ILE A 393 -5.10 26.77 13.54
C ILE A 393 -4.26 28.02 13.26
N GLU A 394 -3.83 28.74 14.30
CA GLU A 394 -2.97 29.93 14.17
C GLU A 394 -1.65 29.60 13.47
N VAL A 395 -0.94 28.58 13.97
CA VAL A 395 0.36 28.14 13.44
C VAL A 395 0.24 27.66 11.99
N SER A 396 -0.86 27.02 11.62
CA SER A 396 -1.12 26.58 10.24
C SER A 396 -1.70 27.66 9.31
N ASN A 397 -1.84 28.91 9.78
CA ASN A 397 -2.55 29.98 9.05
C ASN A 397 -3.96 29.55 8.57
N GLY A 398 -4.67 28.78 9.39
CA GLY A 398 -6.03 28.30 9.09
C GLY A 398 -6.12 27.24 7.98
N ARG A 399 -5.01 26.55 7.70
CA ARG A 399 -4.95 25.48 6.69
C ARG A 399 -5.07 24.07 7.27
N SER A 400 -4.91 23.90 8.58
CA SER A 400 -5.04 22.58 9.21
C SER A 400 -6.49 22.13 9.24
N PHE A 401 -6.85 21.19 8.34
CA PHE A 401 -8.18 20.57 8.34
C PHE A 401 -8.44 19.83 9.66
N ARG A 402 -7.43 19.10 10.16
CA ARG A 402 -7.54 18.28 11.36
C ARG A 402 -7.84 19.13 12.59
N ALA A 403 -7.15 20.25 12.77
CA ALA A 403 -7.38 21.12 13.92
C ALA A 403 -8.82 21.63 13.94
N HIS A 404 -9.35 22.05 12.79
CA HIS A 404 -10.75 22.45 12.65
C HIS A 404 -11.73 21.29 12.91
N ARG A 405 -11.42 20.07 12.43
CA ARG A 405 -12.24 18.89 12.68
C ARG A 405 -12.28 18.54 14.17
N SER A 406 -11.13 18.39 14.82
CA SER A 406 -11.03 18.02 16.23
C SER A 406 -11.66 19.08 17.13
N LEU A 407 -11.41 20.38 16.89
CA LEU A 407 -12.07 21.46 17.63
C LEU A 407 -13.59 21.45 17.41
N GLY A 408 -14.03 21.25 16.17
CA GLY A 408 -15.44 21.16 15.83
C GLY A 408 -16.16 20.03 16.55
N LEU A 409 -15.54 18.85 16.63
CA LEU A 409 -16.04 17.68 17.35
C LEU A 409 -16.03 17.91 18.87
N LEU A 410 -14.96 18.47 19.43
CA LEU A 410 -14.88 18.82 20.86
C LEU A 410 -16.01 19.79 21.25
N MET A 411 -16.23 20.83 20.44
CA MET A 411 -17.30 21.81 20.67
C MET A 411 -18.69 21.21 20.49
N LEU A 412 -18.85 20.23 19.60
CA LEU A 412 -20.09 19.47 19.45
C LEU A 412 -20.41 18.69 20.72
N HIS A 413 -19.43 17.98 21.28
CA HIS A 413 -19.57 17.26 22.55
C HIS A 413 -19.89 18.21 23.71
N ARG A 414 -19.30 19.41 23.72
CA ARG A 414 -19.60 20.49 24.69
C ARG A 414 -20.92 21.25 24.38
N LYS A 415 -21.68 20.85 23.36
CA LYS A 415 -22.97 21.44 22.93
C LYS A 415 -22.88 22.90 22.43
N HIS A 416 -21.71 23.35 22.00
CA HIS A 416 -21.50 24.66 21.36
C HIS A 416 -21.70 24.56 19.84
N TYR A 417 -22.95 24.35 19.43
CA TYR A 417 -23.30 24.03 18.04
C TYR A 417 -22.87 25.08 17.00
N CYS A 418 -22.96 26.37 17.32
CA CYS A 418 -22.58 27.43 16.37
C CYS A 418 -21.08 27.42 16.05
N ILE A 419 -20.25 27.19 17.08
CA ILE A 419 -18.78 27.12 16.95
C ILE A 419 -18.40 25.82 16.23
N SER A 420 -19.01 24.71 16.64
CA SER A 420 -18.85 23.40 15.99
C SER A 420 -19.15 23.46 14.49
N TYR A 421 -20.31 23.99 14.11
CA TYR A 421 -20.71 24.13 12.70
C TYR A 421 -19.68 24.90 11.88
N ARG A 422 -19.18 26.03 12.40
CA ARG A 422 -18.19 26.86 11.71
C ARG A 422 -16.91 26.08 11.41
N HIS A 423 -16.38 25.37 12.41
CA HIS A 423 -15.13 24.64 12.25
C HIS A 423 -15.28 23.35 11.42
N LEU A 424 -16.38 22.60 11.60
CA LEU A 424 -16.65 21.41 10.77
C LEU A 424 -16.86 21.79 9.31
N LYS A 425 -17.58 22.90 9.03
CA LYS A 425 -17.71 23.43 7.67
C LYS A 425 -16.36 23.78 7.08
N ARG A 426 -15.51 24.50 7.84
CA ARG A 426 -14.16 24.87 7.37
C ARG A 426 -13.28 23.65 7.10
N SER A 427 -13.34 22.63 7.96
CA SER A 427 -12.63 21.37 7.74
C SER A 427 -13.02 20.71 6.42
N LEU A 428 -14.31 20.72 6.08
CA LEU A 428 -14.81 20.14 4.83
C LEU A 428 -14.41 20.97 3.59
N GLU A 429 -14.38 22.30 3.73
CA GLU A 429 -13.87 23.18 2.67
C GLU A 429 -12.38 22.96 2.37
N LEU A 430 -11.59 22.67 3.41
CA LEU A 430 -10.16 22.39 3.27
C LEU A 430 -9.90 21.00 2.70
N GLN A 431 -10.67 20.00 3.12
CA GLN A 431 -10.58 18.64 2.61
C GLN A 431 -12.00 18.09 2.36
N PRO A 432 -12.51 18.21 1.11
CA PRO A 432 -13.78 17.62 0.73
C PRO A 432 -13.73 16.10 0.90
N ILE A 433 -14.85 15.50 1.30
CA ILE A 433 -15.00 14.04 1.29
C ILE A 433 -14.99 13.63 -0.19
N SER A 434 -13.87 13.03 -0.63
CA SER A 434 -13.66 12.52 -1.99
C SER A 434 -14.36 11.19 -2.22
#